data_AF-F2SM04-F1
#
_entry.id   AF-F2SM04-F1
#
_cell.length_a   1.000
_cell.length_b   1.000
_cell.length_c   1.000
_cell.angle_alpha   90.00
_cell.angle_beta   90.00
_cell.angle_gamma   90.00
#
_symmetry.space_group_name_H-M   'P 1'
#
loop_
_entity.id
_entity.type
_entity.pdbx_description
1 polymer ?
#
loop_
_entity_poly.entity_id
_entity_poly.type
_entity_poly.pdbx_seq_one_letter_code
_entity_poly.pdbx_strand_id
1 'polypeptide(L)'
;MYPPTLSMTVYKLPFGLYLRRGSPSLAPKYHVEAHTLKMIEQSTHIPAPRAIDVAQTSRYSYLLMTCVPGRPIGPSLNTMTDEEVEQVVVDLKGYISELRKIPRDPSSEYLICNSQGGGFLDWRIPDSQNEELRFKSEADFNKYLTDPFWEEIRTRAAKSHDTPHGIVFTHGDLNPRNILAENGRITGIVDWENAGWFPEYWEYTKMHYTVRGVERWLVDVVDSVFTGYREELWVENMLSDLLGPF
;
A
#
# COMPACT_ATOMS: atom_id res chain seq x y z
N MET A 1 20.88 20.26 -11.50
CA MET A 1 19.84 19.24 -11.22
C MET A 1 20.06 18.75 -9.80
N TYR A 2 19.03 18.77 -8.96
CA TYR A 2 19.13 18.27 -7.58
C TYR A 2 19.36 16.75 -7.60
N PRO A 3 20.21 16.23 -6.71
CA PRO A 3 20.51 14.80 -6.67
C PRO A 3 19.24 13.99 -6.34
N PRO A 4 19.07 12.79 -6.94
CA PRO A 4 17.96 11.91 -6.60
C PRO A 4 18.01 11.50 -5.13
N THR A 5 16.86 11.44 -4.47
CA THR A 5 16.74 10.89 -3.12
C THR A 5 16.27 9.44 -3.23
N LEU A 6 17.15 8.48 -2.94
CA LEU A 6 16.90 7.02 -2.84
C LEU A 6 16.31 6.31 -4.09
N SER A 7 15.74 7.04 -5.04
CA SER A 7 15.16 6.57 -6.31
C SER A 7 15.52 7.52 -7.45
N MET A 8 15.76 6.98 -8.65
CA MET A 8 16.09 7.76 -9.85
C MET A 8 14.93 8.66 -10.36
N THR A 9 13.72 8.47 -9.81
CA THR A 9 12.51 9.19 -10.21
C THR A 9 12.06 10.23 -9.19
N VAL A 10 12.68 10.30 -8.01
CA VAL A 10 12.26 11.17 -6.90
C VAL A 10 13.31 12.23 -6.62
N TYR A 11 12.89 13.50 -6.66
CA TYR A 11 13.76 14.65 -6.45
C TYR A 11 13.28 15.47 -5.27
N LYS A 12 14.19 15.70 -4.31
CA LYS A 12 13.97 16.69 -3.25
C LYS A 12 14.21 18.09 -3.81
N LEU A 13 13.23 18.96 -3.64
CA LEU A 13 13.25 20.36 -4.05
C LEU A 13 13.40 21.27 -2.83
N PRO A 14 13.79 22.56 -3.02
CA PRO A 14 13.76 23.56 -1.97
C PRO A 14 12.37 23.69 -1.31
N PHE A 15 12.34 24.30 -0.13
CA PHE A 15 11.11 24.58 0.64
C PHE A 15 10.34 23.33 1.09
N GLY A 16 11.04 22.20 1.24
CA GLY A 16 10.42 20.97 1.73
C GLY A 16 9.46 20.35 0.72
N LEU A 17 9.78 20.42 -0.57
CA LEU A 17 8.98 19.84 -1.64
C LEU A 17 9.64 18.59 -2.22
N TYR A 18 8.83 17.69 -2.74
CA TYR A 18 9.25 16.48 -3.46
C TYR A 18 8.58 16.43 -4.82
N LEU A 19 9.35 16.06 -5.83
CA LEU A 19 8.90 15.87 -7.20
C LEU A 19 9.18 14.44 -7.64
N ARG A 20 8.12 13.69 -7.90
CA ARG A 20 8.19 12.43 -8.65
C ARG A 20 8.16 12.76 -10.14
N ARG A 21 9.04 12.13 -10.92
CA ARG A 21 9.13 12.27 -12.38
C ARG A 21 9.07 10.90 -13.02
N GLY A 22 8.14 10.73 -13.96
CA GLY A 22 7.90 9.49 -14.67
C GLY A 22 7.79 9.67 -16.17
N SER A 23 7.65 8.58 -16.91
CA SER A 23 7.23 8.61 -18.31
C SER A 23 5.81 9.19 -18.43
N PRO A 24 5.41 9.75 -19.59
CA PRO A 24 4.06 10.31 -19.76
C PRO A 24 2.93 9.33 -19.44
N SER A 25 3.16 8.02 -19.64
CA SER A 25 2.21 6.95 -19.31
C SER A 25 1.90 6.80 -17.82
N LEU A 26 2.72 7.38 -16.93
CA LEU A 26 2.49 7.37 -15.48
C LEU A 26 1.57 8.51 -15.01
N ALA A 27 1.19 9.45 -15.87
CA ALA A 27 0.32 10.56 -15.49
C ALA A 27 -1.00 10.10 -14.83
N PRO A 28 -1.72 9.07 -15.33
CA PRO A 28 -2.90 8.55 -14.64
C PRO A 28 -2.61 8.04 -13.23
N LYS A 29 -1.48 7.36 -13.02
CA LYS A 29 -1.06 6.86 -11.69
C LYS A 29 -0.78 8.02 -10.73
N TYR A 30 -0.15 9.09 -11.20
CA TYR A 30 0.06 10.31 -10.40
C TYR A 30 -1.25 11.04 -10.06
N HIS A 31 -2.24 11.05 -10.95
CA HIS A 31 -3.56 11.58 -10.63
C HIS A 31 -4.27 10.76 -9.54
N VAL A 32 -4.16 9.42 -9.60
CA VAL A 32 -4.68 8.52 -8.57
C VAL A 32 -3.98 8.76 -7.23
N GLU A 33 -2.64 8.79 -7.20
CA GLU A 33 -1.88 9.06 -5.97
C GLU A 33 -2.23 10.44 -5.39
N ALA A 34 -2.31 11.49 -6.23
CA ALA A 34 -2.72 12.83 -5.77
C ALA A 34 -4.14 12.85 -5.20
N HIS A 35 -5.07 12.13 -5.84
CA HIS A 35 -6.44 11.96 -5.35
C HIS A 35 -6.45 11.23 -3.99
N THR A 36 -5.68 10.16 -3.87
CA THR A 36 -5.51 9.43 -2.61
C THR A 36 -4.98 10.34 -1.50
N LEU A 37 -3.88 11.06 -1.73
CA LEU A 37 -3.30 11.96 -0.73
C LEU A 37 -4.30 13.02 -0.25
N LYS A 38 -5.10 13.57 -1.18
CA LYS A 38 -6.18 14.50 -0.83
C LYS A 38 -7.25 13.85 0.04
N MET A 39 -7.65 12.62 -0.27
CA MET A 39 -8.62 11.86 0.53
C MET A 39 -8.09 11.55 1.94
N ILE A 40 -6.81 11.17 2.06
CA ILE A 40 -6.14 10.93 3.35
C ILE A 40 -6.10 12.21 4.18
N GLU A 41 -5.73 13.34 3.58
CA GLU A 41 -5.70 14.65 4.24
C GLU A 41 -7.08 15.06 4.79
N GLN A 42 -8.15 14.73 4.07
CA GLN A 42 -9.51 15.13 4.43
C GLN A 42 -10.18 14.20 5.46
N SER A 43 -9.76 12.93 5.52
CA SER A 43 -10.52 11.88 6.21
C SER A 43 -9.79 11.29 7.41
N THR A 44 -8.50 11.59 7.59
CA THR A 44 -7.66 10.95 8.61
C THR A 44 -6.66 11.94 9.23
N HIS A 45 -6.04 11.53 10.33
CA HIS A 45 -4.90 12.22 10.95
C HIS A 45 -3.56 11.58 10.56
N ILE A 46 -3.54 10.75 9.53
CA ILE A 46 -2.33 10.08 9.07
C ILE A 46 -1.37 11.15 8.53
N PRO A 47 -0.13 11.24 9.03
CA PRO A 47 0.84 12.17 8.48
C PRO A 47 1.28 11.66 7.10
N ALA A 48 0.74 12.23 6.03
CA ALA A 48 1.06 11.89 4.66
C ALA A 48 1.54 13.11 3.86
N PRO A 49 2.22 12.93 2.72
CA PRO A 49 2.49 14.03 1.80
C PRO A 49 1.20 14.72 1.37
N ARG A 50 1.24 16.03 1.16
CA ARG A 50 0.12 16.76 0.54
C ARG A 50 0.41 16.91 -0.94
N ALA A 51 -0.49 16.40 -1.77
CA ALA A 51 -0.41 16.62 -3.22
C ALA A 51 -0.63 18.10 -3.53
N ILE A 52 0.30 18.69 -4.28
CA ILE A 52 0.23 20.08 -4.72
C ILE A 52 -0.28 20.15 -6.14
N ASP A 53 0.33 19.39 -7.05
CA ASP A 53 -0.07 19.39 -8.46
C ASP A 53 0.39 18.12 -9.19
N VAL A 54 -0.32 17.78 -10.26
CA VAL A 54 0.06 16.76 -11.24
C VAL A 54 0.18 17.43 -12.60
N ALA A 55 1.39 17.40 -13.15
CA ALA A 55 1.69 18.06 -14.41
C ALA A 55 2.22 17.06 -15.44
N GLN A 56 2.01 17.35 -16.71
CA GLN A 56 2.46 16.51 -17.81
C GLN A 56 3.05 17.35 -18.94
N THR A 57 4.08 16.80 -19.58
CA THR A 57 4.68 17.28 -20.82
C THR A 57 4.70 16.13 -21.84
N SER A 58 5.12 16.41 -23.07
CA SER A 58 5.30 15.37 -24.10
C SER A 58 6.36 14.31 -23.73
N ARG A 59 7.25 14.59 -22.76
CA ARG A 59 8.36 13.71 -22.38
C ARG A 59 8.23 13.10 -21.00
N TYR A 60 7.55 13.76 -20.08
CA TYR A 60 7.48 13.35 -18.68
C TYR A 60 6.15 13.71 -18.05
N SER A 61 5.75 12.93 -17.05
CA SER A 61 4.74 13.28 -16.06
C SER A 61 5.40 13.59 -14.72
N TYR A 62 4.70 14.37 -13.89
CA TYR A 62 5.20 14.86 -12.62
C TYR A 62 4.11 14.82 -11.55
N LEU A 63 4.47 14.42 -10.34
CA LEU A 63 3.68 14.63 -9.12
C LEU A 63 4.51 15.49 -8.17
N LEU A 64 3.99 16.68 -7.86
CA LEU A 64 4.57 17.60 -6.89
C LEU A 64 3.81 17.46 -5.56
N MET A 65 4.55 17.27 -4.47
CA MET A 65 3.97 17.09 -3.13
C MET A 65 4.88 17.66 -2.03
N THR A 66 4.34 17.80 -0.83
CA THR A 66 5.13 18.22 0.34
C THR A 66 6.02 17.08 0.86
N CYS A 67 7.14 17.43 1.47
CA CYS A 67 7.93 16.52 2.29
C CYS A 67 7.19 16.20 3.59
N VAL A 68 7.37 14.98 4.06
CA VAL A 68 6.99 14.58 5.42
C VAL A 68 8.27 14.43 6.25
N PRO A 69 8.30 14.89 7.52
CA PRO A 69 9.48 14.76 8.36
C PRO A 69 9.77 13.30 8.72
N GLY A 70 10.95 13.07 9.31
CA GLY A 70 11.39 11.76 9.78
C GLY A 70 12.30 11.01 8.81
N ARG A 71 12.61 9.76 9.17
CA ARG A 71 13.44 8.85 8.37
C ARG A 71 12.72 7.50 8.23
N PRO A 72 12.87 6.81 7.09
CA PRO A 72 12.36 5.46 6.95
C PRO A 72 12.87 4.58 8.09
N ILE A 73 12.00 3.79 8.70
CA ILE A 73 12.38 2.92 9.81
C ILE A 73 13.22 1.73 9.35
N GLY A 74 13.16 1.33 8.06
CA GLY A 74 13.85 0.15 7.52
C GLY A 74 15.33 0.04 7.89
N PRO A 75 16.17 1.06 7.62
CA PRO A 75 17.59 1.02 7.97
C PRO A 75 17.87 0.97 9.47
N SER A 76 16.96 1.45 10.33
CA SER A 76 17.15 1.54 11.77
C SER A 76 16.33 0.53 12.57
N LEU A 77 15.48 -0.27 11.94
CA LEU A 77 14.52 -1.16 12.62
C LEU A 77 15.23 -2.12 13.59
N ASN A 78 16.37 -2.69 13.18
CA ASN A 78 17.16 -3.58 14.03
C ASN A 78 17.87 -2.87 15.20
N THR A 79 18.01 -1.54 15.15
CA THR A 79 18.66 -0.74 16.19
C THR A 79 17.70 0.04 17.07
N MET A 80 16.42 0.10 16.71
CA MET A 80 15.37 0.69 17.55
C MET A 80 15.24 -0.09 18.86
N THR A 81 14.85 0.59 19.94
CA THR A 81 14.52 -0.09 21.19
C THR A 81 13.17 -0.79 21.07
N ASP A 82 12.88 -1.73 21.98
CA ASP A 82 11.59 -2.43 21.96
C ASP A 82 10.43 -1.46 22.24
N GLU A 83 10.65 -0.46 23.11
CA GLU A 83 9.67 0.60 23.38
C GLU A 83 9.42 1.47 22.13
N GLU A 84 10.44 1.76 21.33
CA GLU A 84 10.27 2.51 20.09
C GLU A 84 9.48 1.70 19.05
N VAL A 85 9.73 0.39 18.95
CA VAL A 85 8.98 -0.49 18.05
C VAL A 85 7.53 -0.63 18.51
N GLU A 86 7.30 -0.82 19.81
CA GLU A 86 5.95 -0.87 20.40
C GLU A 86 5.18 0.43 20.11
N GLN A 87 5.83 1.57 20.25
CA GLN A 87 5.20 2.86 19.96
C GLN A 87 4.86 3.03 18.46
N VAL A 88 5.71 2.53 17.54
CA VAL A 88 5.38 2.47 16.11
C VAL A 88 4.17 1.58 15.87
N VAL A 89 4.08 0.42 16.53
CA VAL A 89 2.91 -0.48 16.43
C VAL A 89 1.63 0.21 16.91
N VAL A 90 1.71 0.95 18.02
CA VAL A 90 0.56 1.73 18.55
C VAL A 90 0.10 2.77 17.54
N ASP A 91 1.03 3.55 16.97
CA ASP A 91 0.71 4.57 15.96
C ASP A 91 0.12 3.90 14.69
N LEU A 92 0.71 2.80 14.19
CA LEU A 92 0.19 2.04 13.03
C LEU A 92 -1.23 1.52 13.26
N LYS A 93 -1.53 0.95 14.43
CA LYS A 93 -2.89 0.47 14.77
C LYS A 93 -3.90 1.60 14.70
N GLY A 94 -3.55 2.77 15.22
CA GLY A 94 -4.38 3.98 15.15
C GLY A 94 -4.65 4.37 13.70
N TYR A 95 -3.60 4.52 12.91
CA TYR A 95 -3.70 4.95 11.51
C TYR A 95 -4.43 3.96 10.62
N ILE A 96 -4.19 2.65 10.76
CA ILE A 96 -4.94 1.63 10.01
C ILE A 96 -6.41 1.64 10.42
N SER A 97 -6.73 1.86 11.70
CA SER A 97 -8.12 2.02 12.14
C SER A 97 -8.81 3.23 11.51
N GLU A 98 -8.11 4.37 11.40
CA GLU A 98 -8.63 5.56 10.70
C GLU A 98 -8.81 5.29 9.21
N LEU A 99 -7.82 4.67 8.56
CA LEU A 99 -7.86 4.34 7.13
C LEU A 99 -9.06 3.45 6.78
N ARG A 100 -9.31 2.43 7.60
CA ARG A 100 -10.44 1.51 7.42
C ARG A 100 -11.81 2.17 7.63
N LYS A 101 -11.87 3.33 8.29
CA LYS A 101 -13.11 4.09 8.53
C LYS A 101 -13.44 5.07 7.42
N ILE A 102 -12.54 5.28 6.44
CA ILE A 102 -12.83 6.12 5.29
C ILE A 102 -14.09 5.55 4.60
N PRO A 103 -15.15 6.36 4.40
CA PRO A 103 -16.38 5.87 3.80
C PRO A 103 -16.16 5.60 2.32
N ARG A 104 -16.60 4.44 1.84
CA ARG A 104 -16.66 4.14 0.41
C ARG A 104 -17.82 4.90 -0.22
N ASP A 105 -17.62 5.36 -1.46
CA ASP A 105 -18.71 5.92 -2.26
C ASP A 105 -19.79 4.86 -2.50
N PRO A 106 -21.03 5.05 -1.99
CA PRO A 106 -22.11 4.08 -2.15
C PRO A 106 -22.58 3.95 -3.61
N SER A 107 -22.25 4.92 -4.47
CA SER A 107 -22.56 4.88 -5.90
C SER A 107 -21.52 4.11 -6.73
N SER A 108 -20.37 3.76 -6.14
CA SER A 108 -19.35 2.96 -6.82
C SER A 108 -19.86 1.54 -7.09
N GLU A 109 -19.86 1.15 -8.37
CA GLU A 109 -20.16 -0.21 -8.83
C GLU A 109 -19.06 -1.20 -8.44
N TYR A 110 -17.82 -0.73 -8.32
CA TYR A 110 -16.67 -1.56 -7.99
C TYR A 110 -16.38 -1.50 -6.49
N LEU A 111 -16.21 -2.68 -5.89
CA LEU A 111 -15.81 -2.82 -4.50
C LEU A 111 -14.29 -2.82 -4.36
N ILE A 112 -13.57 -3.47 -5.28
CA ILE A 112 -12.11 -3.55 -5.24
C ILE A 112 -11.56 -2.72 -6.39
N CYS A 113 -10.95 -1.58 -6.08
CA CYS A 113 -10.56 -0.55 -7.03
C CYS A 113 -9.61 0.47 -6.38
N ASN A 114 -9.02 1.37 -7.17
CA ASN A 114 -8.23 2.48 -6.63
C ASN A 114 -9.11 3.56 -5.98
N SER A 115 -8.50 4.63 -5.45
CA SER A 115 -9.23 5.70 -4.77
C SER A 115 -10.23 6.49 -5.65
N GLN A 116 -10.12 6.40 -6.97
CA GLN A 116 -11.00 7.04 -7.95
C GLN A 116 -12.04 6.08 -8.55
N GLY A 117 -12.10 4.82 -8.11
CA GLY A 117 -12.97 3.80 -8.69
C GLY A 117 -12.45 3.17 -9.99
N GLY A 118 -11.21 3.48 -10.38
CA GLY A 118 -10.51 2.87 -11.52
C GLY A 118 -9.69 1.64 -11.13
N GLY A 119 -8.88 1.14 -12.06
CA GLY A 119 -7.99 0.01 -11.82
C GLY A 119 -6.95 0.29 -10.72
N PHE A 120 -6.75 -0.65 -9.81
CA PHE A 120 -5.74 -0.53 -8.76
C PHE A 120 -4.34 -0.93 -9.26
N LEU A 121 -3.32 -0.49 -8.53
CA LEU A 121 -1.93 -0.93 -8.72
C LEU A 121 -1.54 -1.85 -7.57
N ASP A 122 -1.07 -3.05 -7.87
CA ASP A 122 -0.53 -3.97 -6.87
C ASP A 122 0.63 -4.78 -7.46
N TRP A 123 1.85 -4.54 -6.97
CA TRP A 123 3.05 -5.22 -7.46
C TRP A 123 3.06 -6.75 -7.28
N ARG A 124 2.20 -7.29 -6.42
CA ARG A 124 2.01 -8.74 -6.29
C ARG A 124 1.22 -9.33 -7.46
N ILE A 125 0.43 -8.51 -8.14
CA ILE A 125 -0.40 -8.86 -9.30
C ILE A 125 0.22 -8.17 -10.53
N PRO A 126 1.11 -8.86 -11.28
CA PRO A 126 1.88 -8.23 -12.36
C PRO A 126 1.02 -7.49 -13.40
N ASP A 127 -0.14 -8.05 -13.72
CA ASP A 127 -1.08 -7.51 -14.70
C ASP A 127 -1.61 -6.12 -14.31
N SER A 128 -1.72 -5.81 -13.02
CA SER A 128 -2.19 -4.49 -12.51
C SER A 128 -1.34 -3.32 -12.98
N GLN A 129 -0.12 -3.58 -13.46
CA GLN A 129 0.79 -2.56 -13.96
C GLN A 129 0.38 -2.05 -15.35
N ASN A 130 -0.34 -2.88 -16.12
CA ASN A 130 -0.65 -2.68 -17.53
C ASN A 130 -2.16 -2.78 -17.83
N GLU A 131 -2.96 -3.36 -16.94
CA GLU A 131 -4.39 -3.58 -17.10
C GLU A 131 -5.21 -2.79 -16.07
N GLU A 132 -6.47 -2.48 -16.41
CA GLU A 132 -7.40 -1.82 -15.49
C GLU A 132 -8.11 -2.85 -14.60
N LEU A 133 -7.40 -3.38 -13.61
CA LEU A 133 -7.95 -4.36 -12.69
C LEU A 133 -8.83 -3.72 -11.61
N ARG A 134 -10.13 -4.01 -11.67
CA ARG A 134 -11.12 -3.61 -10.67
C ARG A 134 -12.28 -4.61 -10.65
N PHE A 135 -12.86 -4.85 -9.49
CA PHE A 135 -13.82 -5.94 -9.29
C PHE A 135 -15.07 -5.47 -8.56
N LYS A 136 -16.22 -6.01 -8.96
CA LYS A 136 -17.53 -5.70 -8.35
C LYS A 136 -17.75 -6.45 -7.04
N SER A 137 -17.00 -7.53 -6.81
CA SER A 137 -17.09 -8.33 -5.60
C SER A 137 -15.73 -8.91 -5.21
N GLU A 138 -15.60 -9.29 -3.94
CA GLU A 138 -14.47 -10.08 -3.44
C GLU A 138 -14.39 -11.43 -4.15
N ALA A 139 -15.53 -12.05 -4.48
CA ALA A 139 -15.57 -13.31 -5.22
C ALA A 139 -14.96 -13.19 -6.63
N ASP A 140 -15.23 -12.10 -7.36
CA ASP A 140 -14.64 -11.86 -8.68
C ASP A 140 -13.12 -11.68 -8.59
N PHE A 141 -12.67 -11.00 -7.53
CA PHE A 141 -11.25 -10.81 -7.26
C PHE A 141 -10.55 -12.13 -6.90
N ASN A 142 -11.12 -12.89 -5.98
CA ASN A 142 -10.61 -14.21 -5.55
C ASN A 142 -10.57 -15.21 -6.71
N LYS A 143 -11.56 -15.15 -7.61
CA LYS A 143 -11.56 -15.91 -8.85
C LYS A 143 -10.40 -15.51 -9.74
N TYR A 144 -10.21 -14.20 -9.97
CA TYR A 144 -9.09 -13.70 -10.77
C TYR A 144 -7.72 -14.14 -10.21
N LEU A 145 -7.53 -14.05 -8.89
CA LEU A 145 -6.29 -14.50 -8.22
C LEU A 145 -6.00 -15.99 -8.41
N THR A 146 -7.03 -16.81 -8.67
CA THR A 146 -6.89 -18.27 -8.72
C THR A 146 -7.07 -18.88 -10.11
N ASP A 147 -7.54 -18.09 -11.08
CA ASP A 147 -7.75 -18.49 -12.47
C ASP A 147 -6.51 -19.11 -13.14
N PRO A 148 -5.29 -18.60 -12.90
CA PRO A 148 -4.08 -19.16 -13.52
C PRO A 148 -3.68 -20.56 -13.02
N PHE A 149 -4.24 -21.04 -11.91
CA PHE A 149 -3.77 -22.27 -11.25
C PHE A 149 -4.66 -23.49 -11.55
N TRP A 150 -4.25 -24.69 -11.13
CA TRP A 150 -5.05 -25.92 -11.29
C TRP A 150 -6.01 -26.13 -10.11
N GLU A 151 -6.94 -27.08 -10.27
CA GLU A 151 -8.07 -27.29 -9.36
C GLU A 151 -7.70 -27.54 -7.90
N GLU A 152 -6.56 -28.20 -7.66
CA GLU A 152 -6.07 -28.47 -6.32
C GLU A 152 -5.72 -27.16 -5.58
N ILE A 153 -5.07 -26.21 -6.27
CA ILE A 153 -4.71 -24.90 -5.69
C ILE A 153 -5.97 -24.08 -5.45
N ARG A 154 -6.92 -24.09 -6.39
CA ARG A 154 -8.24 -23.45 -6.21
C ARG A 154 -8.98 -23.99 -4.99
N THR A 155 -8.99 -25.31 -4.82
CA THR A 155 -9.64 -25.97 -3.68
C THR A 155 -8.98 -25.58 -2.35
N ARG A 156 -7.66 -25.45 -2.33
CA ARG A 156 -6.93 -24.99 -1.13
C ARG A 156 -7.23 -23.52 -0.81
N ALA A 157 -7.24 -22.66 -1.82
CA ALA A 157 -7.54 -21.23 -1.66
C ALA A 157 -8.99 -20.97 -1.22
N ALA A 158 -9.94 -21.81 -1.68
CA ALA A 158 -11.36 -21.69 -1.35
C ALA A 158 -11.63 -21.64 0.17
N LYS A 159 -10.83 -22.35 0.98
CA LYS A 159 -10.97 -22.34 2.45
C LYS A 159 -10.87 -20.94 3.06
N SER A 160 -9.98 -20.09 2.53
CA SER A 160 -9.86 -18.70 2.96
C SER A 160 -10.87 -17.82 2.23
N HIS A 161 -11.05 -18.02 0.92
CA HIS A 161 -11.97 -17.23 0.09
C HIS A 161 -13.46 -17.38 0.47
N ASP A 162 -13.84 -18.44 1.18
CA ASP A 162 -15.20 -18.65 1.70
C ASP A 162 -15.48 -17.80 2.97
N THR A 163 -14.45 -17.19 3.57
CA THR A 163 -14.62 -16.24 4.67
C THR A 163 -14.91 -14.86 4.09
N PRO A 164 -16.09 -14.26 4.33
CA PRO A 164 -16.40 -12.95 3.80
C PRO A 164 -15.64 -11.85 4.57
N HIS A 165 -15.05 -10.91 3.84
CA HIS A 165 -14.31 -9.81 4.43
C HIS A 165 -15.00 -8.46 4.24
N GLY A 166 -14.78 -7.55 5.18
CA GLY A 166 -15.08 -6.14 4.98
C GLY A 166 -14.17 -5.57 3.89
N ILE A 167 -14.76 -4.83 2.94
CA ILE A 167 -13.99 -4.07 1.96
C ILE A 167 -13.70 -2.68 2.54
N VAL A 168 -12.42 -2.39 2.71
CA VAL A 168 -11.92 -1.20 3.41
C VAL A 168 -10.85 -0.52 2.57
N PHE A 169 -10.57 0.75 2.86
CA PHE A 169 -9.45 1.42 2.22
C PHE A 169 -8.12 0.95 2.85
N THR A 170 -7.16 0.60 2.01
CA THR A 170 -5.83 0.10 2.39
C THR A 170 -4.77 0.95 1.69
N HIS A 171 -3.56 0.98 2.25
CA HIS A 171 -2.39 1.58 1.64
C HIS A 171 -1.78 0.64 0.58
N GLY A 172 -1.82 -0.68 0.82
CA GLY A 172 -1.39 -1.69 -0.16
C GLY A 172 0.13 -1.77 -0.39
N ASP A 173 0.93 -1.03 0.39
CA ASP A 173 2.40 -1.09 0.38
C ASP A 173 3.02 -0.55 1.68
N LEU A 174 2.38 -0.80 2.83
CA LEU A 174 3.00 -0.46 4.11
C LEU A 174 4.21 -1.35 4.35
N ASN A 175 5.38 -0.73 4.37
CA ASN A 175 6.63 -1.41 4.66
C ASN A 175 7.63 -0.45 5.33
N PRO A 176 8.74 -0.94 5.92
CA PRO A 176 9.71 -0.13 6.64
C PRO A 176 10.36 1.00 5.82
N ARG A 177 10.31 0.95 4.48
CA ARG A 177 10.81 2.04 3.61
C ARG A 177 9.81 3.19 3.50
N ASN A 178 8.52 2.90 3.68
CA ASN A 178 7.40 3.82 3.50
C ASN A 178 6.89 4.41 4.83
N ILE A 179 7.31 3.85 5.97
CA ILE A 179 7.01 4.36 7.31
C ILE A 179 8.18 5.21 7.80
N LEU A 180 7.94 6.50 8.02
CA LEU A 180 8.89 7.44 8.58
C LEU A 180 8.64 7.62 10.08
N ALA A 181 9.69 7.53 10.89
CA ALA A 181 9.59 7.74 12.33
C ALA A 181 10.76 8.56 12.88
N GLU A 182 10.54 9.16 14.05
CA GLU A 182 11.56 9.80 14.87
C GLU A 182 11.26 9.47 16.35
N ASN A 183 12.23 8.93 17.08
CA ASN A 183 12.12 8.51 18.48
C ASN A 183 10.88 7.62 18.73
N GLY A 184 10.70 6.58 17.91
CA GLY A 184 9.57 5.64 17.99
C GLY A 184 8.21 6.20 17.56
N ARG A 185 8.08 7.49 17.22
CA ARG A 185 6.81 8.08 16.75
C ARG A 185 6.76 8.14 15.25
N ILE A 186 5.66 7.68 14.66
CA ILE A 186 5.46 7.83 13.22
C ILE A 186 5.26 9.31 12.91
N THR A 187 6.12 9.80 12.04
CA THR A 187 6.13 11.19 11.55
C THR A 187 5.64 11.27 10.12
N GLY A 188 5.56 10.14 9.41
CA GLY A 188 5.09 10.08 8.04
C GLY A 188 4.78 8.69 7.52
N ILE A 189 3.80 8.59 6.62
CA ILE A 189 3.54 7.44 5.76
C ILE A 189 3.53 7.94 4.31
N VAL A 190 4.38 7.37 3.48
CA VAL A 190 4.60 7.80 2.08
C VAL A 190 4.33 6.65 1.11
N ASP A 191 4.28 6.98 -0.19
CA ASP A 191 4.11 6.04 -1.30
C ASP A 191 2.69 5.43 -1.42
N TRP A 192 1.72 6.30 -1.68
CA TRP A 192 0.30 5.97 -1.68
C TRP A 192 -0.24 5.51 -3.04
N GLU A 193 0.64 5.14 -3.99
CA GLU A 193 0.24 4.79 -5.35
C GLU A 193 -0.51 3.45 -5.46
N ASN A 194 -0.29 2.53 -4.51
CA ASN A 194 -0.98 1.23 -4.43
C ASN A 194 -2.27 1.28 -3.61
N ALA A 195 -2.59 2.43 -3.02
CA ALA A 195 -3.73 2.54 -2.11
C ALA A 195 -5.06 2.37 -2.85
N GLY A 196 -5.98 1.64 -2.22
CA GLY A 196 -7.24 1.29 -2.84
C GLY A 196 -8.20 0.62 -1.87
N TRP A 197 -9.35 0.21 -2.40
CA TRP A 197 -10.35 -0.57 -1.68
C TRP A 197 -10.04 -2.05 -1.86
N PHE A 198 -9.87 -2.77 -0.76
CA PHE A 198 -9.51 -4.19 -0.75
C PHE A 198 -10.16 -4.91 0.44
N PRO A 199 -10.20 -6.25 0.43
CA PRO A 199 -10.50 -7.02 1.63
C PRO A 199 -9.60 -6.63 2.80
N GLU A 200 -10.14 -6.57 4.02
CA GLU A 200 -9.40 -6.09 5.19
C GLU A 200 -8.11 -6.85 5.51
N TYR A 201 -8.00 -8.13 5.10
CA TYR A 201 -6.78 -8.93 5.25
C TYR A 201 -5.65 -8.48 4.31
N TRP A 202 -5.96 -7.75 3.23
CA TRP A 202 -5.02 -7.45 2.15
C TRP A 202 -3.81 -6.64 2.62
N GLU A 203 -4.00 -5.67 3.52
CA GLU A 203 -2.89 -4.89 4.08
C GLU A 203 -1.89 -5.79 4.83
N TYR A 204 -2.41 -6.73 5.63
CA TYR A 204 -1.60 -7.66 6.39
C TYR A 204 -0.79 -8.58 5.47
N THR A 205 -1.42 -9.18 4.46
CA THR A 205 -0.71 -10.07 3.53
C THR A 205 0.30 -9.31 2.66
N LYS A 206 0.00 -8.06 2.30
CA LYS A 206 0.93 -7.17 1.59
C LYS A 206 2.14 -6.76 2.43
N MET A 207 1.96 -6.51 3.73
CA MET A 207 3.06 -6.21 4.66
C MET A 207 4.03 -7.38 4.80
N HIS A 208 3.53 -8.63 4.77
CA HIS A 208 4.37 -9.83 4.70
C HIS A 208 5.06 -9.99 3.34
N TYR A 209 4.30 -9.82 2.25
CA TYR A 209 4.80 -10.02 0.90
C TYR A 209 5.96 -9.08 0.55
N THR A 210 5.85 -7.80 0.94
CA THR A 210 6.80 -6.74 0.55
C THR A 210 8.15 -6.84 1.27
N VAL A 211 8.18 -7.44 2.45
CA VAL A 211 9.39 -7.62 3.26
C VAL A 211 9.45 -9.04 3.79
N ARG A 212 10.03 -9.91 2.97
CA ARG A 212 10.28 -11.30 3.34
C ARG A 212 11.56 -11.41 4.16
N GLY A 213 11.49 -12.12 5.29
CA GLY A 213 12.68 -12.52 6.06
C GLY A 213 13.24 -11.51 7.06
N VAL A 214 12.56 -10.39 7.33
CA VAL A 214 12.95 -9.49 8.44
C VAL A 214 12.08 -9.83 9.66
N GLU A 215 12.60 -10.68 10.54
CA GLU A 215 11.85 -11.18 11.71
C GLU A 215 11.28 -10.05 12.58
N ARG A 216 12.09 -9.04 12.90
CA ARG A 216 11.66 -7.86 13.67
C ARG A 216 10.53 -7.07 13.01
N TRP A 217 10.44 -7.09 11.68
CA TRP A 217 9.30 -6.49 10.97
C TRP A 217 8.08 -7.40 11.09
N LEU A 218 8.22 -8.67 10.74
CA LEU A 218 7.11 -9.60 10.65
C LEU A 218 6.48 -9.89 12.02
N VAL A 219 7.30 -10.22 13.01
CA VAL A 219 6.85 -10.63 14.35
C VAL A 219 6.54 -9.40 15.20
N ASP A 220 7.50 -8.50 15.36
CA ASP A 220 7.34 -7.43 16.35
C ASP A 220 6.41 -6.31 15.86
N VAL A 221 6.31 -6.10 14.53
CA VAL A 221 5.44 -5.06 13.94
C VAL A 221 4.17 -5.65 13.32
N VAL A 222 4.28 -6.45 12.25
CA VAL A 222 3.12 -6.88 11.45
C VAL A 222 2.15 -7.72 12.28
N ASP A 223 2.64 -8.77 12.93
CA ASP A 223 1.82 -9.67 13.77
C ASP A 223 1.28 -8.98 15.03
N SER A 224 2.00 -7.96 15.51
CA SER A 224 1.52 -7.12 16.61
C SER A 224 0.39 -6.19 16.18
N VAL A 225 0.42 -5.68 14.95
CA VAL A 225 -0.64 -4.81 14.38
C VAL A 225 -1.89 -5.62 14.04
N PHE A 226 -1.74 -6.80 13.45
CA PHE A 226 -2.85 -7.66 13.02
C PHE A 226 -2.89 -8.98 13.78
N THR A 227 -3.93 -9.17 14.58
CA THR A 227 -4.09 -10.40 15.39
C THR A 227 -4.80 -11.53 14.64
N GLY A 228 -5.01 -11.42 13.33
CA GLY A 228 -5.81 -12.36 12.52
C GLY A 228 -5.23 -12.59 11.13
N TYR A 229 -6.03 -13.23 10.27
CA TYR A 229 -5.77 -13.46 8.84
C TYR A 229 -4.64 -14.45 8.48
N ARG A 230 -4.30 -15.38 9.37
CA ARG A 230 -3.22 -16.35 9.15
C ARG A 230 -3.50 -17.31 7.99
N GLU A 231 -4.77 -17.70 7.81
CA GLU A 231 -5.18 -18.57 6.70
C GLU A 231 -5.11 -17.84 5.36
N GLU A 232 -5.56 -16.59 5.33
CA GLU A 232 -5.44 -15.68 4.17
C GLU A 232 -3.96 -15.52 3.80
N LEU A 233 -3.08 -15.22 4.76
CA LEU A 233 -1.65 -15.12 4.50
C LEU A 233 -1.06 -16.41 3.93
N TRP A 234 -1.48 -17.57 4.44
CA TRP A 234 -1.00 -18.85 3.93
C TRP A 234 -1.41 -19.04 2.46
N VAL A 235 -2.67 -18.74 2.12
CA VAL A 235 -3.16 -18.79 0.73
C VAL A 235 -2.42 -17.78 -0.14
N GLU A 236 -2.29 -16.54 0.32
CA GLU A 236 -1.65 -15.48 -0.47
C GLU A 236 -0.17 -15.78 -0.73
N ASN A 237 0.55 -16.36 0.24
CA ASN A 237 1.93 -16.82 0.05
C ASN A 237 1.99 -18.00 -0.92
N MET A 238 1.12 -19.01 -0.78
CA MET A 238 1.04 -20.15 -1.69
C MET A 238 0.83 -19.69 -3.14
N LEU A 239 -0.11 -18.78 -3.39
CA LEU A 239 -0.38 -18.24 -4.73
C LEU A 239 0.82 -17.44 -5.26
N SER A 240 1.45 -16.61 -4.41
CA SER A 240 2.58 -15.77 -4.81
C SER A 240 3.81 -16.61 -5.18
N ASP A 241 4.13 -17.62 -4.38
CA ASP A 241 5.32 -18.45 -4.57
C ASP A 241 5.23 -19.31 -5.84
N LEU A 242 4.01 -19.61 -6.30
CA LEU A 242 3.76 -20.33 -7.55
C LEU A 242 3.90 -19.45 -8.80
N LEU A 243 3.73 -18.12 -8.69
CA LEU A 243 3.89 -17.19 -9.82
C LEU A 243 5.35 -16.86 -10.13
N GLY A 244 6.27 -17.26 -9.25
CA GLY A 244 7.71 -17.18 -9.47
C GLY A 244 8.46 -16.68 -8.24
N PRO A 245 9.74 -17.04 -8.09
CA PRO A 245 10.58 -16.48 -7.04
C PRO A 245 10.89 -15.02 -7.36
N PHE A 246 10.59 -14.13 -6.40
CA PHE A 246 11.22 -12.81 -6.33
C PHE A 246 12.58 -12.95 -5.63
#